data_AF-A0A944R6R2-F1
#
_entry.id   AF-A0A944R6R2-F1
#
_cell.length_a   1.000
_cell.length_b   1.000
_cell.length_c   1.000
_cell.angle_alpha   90.00
_cell.angle_beta   90.00
_cell.angle_gamma   90.00
#
_symmetry.space_group_name_H-M   'P 1'
#
loop_
_entity.id
_entity.type
_entity.pdbx_description
1 polymer ?
#
loop_
_entity_poly.entity_id
_entity_poly.type
_entity_poly.pdbx_seq_one_letter_code
_entity_poly.pdbx_strand_id
1 'polypeptide(L)'
;MSEDTANQFTTCSFVHSLDASFGCISIGIATASFIHMLSFPWWMSMITGQLLLATTLLLLFFPRSIPVLCVFLLSSLTFWFQRLPFVPNHIFFEMLIHASMIGTVLTVGACNWKKRLPYVELRAAIYEQMRPVIMGSLIIMYLFTVLHKLNWDFLNPAVSCAVSMHKELAASVPIIPSSEWTQWPTIIGTLLIELAIPIGLWWRTTRVATVIFGLLFHWFLALHPHGGIYSFSHLLYALYAVFLFSSHDNPFQIWQRIPRFGVLAAKLTAVFIFGLACFLQIRAYQTGGSFFTANAIGFYAWLLFALWLTATYAPMLVKAGWRGAPEPMIRPLRILWIFPVFVVFNGFCPYLSLKTTTAFSMFSNIRTEGTGNNHLFMPRLKFFGYQDDLVEILGSNDRQLQQYVKTKDLLTWFELRRITSSRKRENLFVKYKRSKNPEDIFFKKKGAPGDAELLKPHPWYLSRFLVFRPIGRLDKPMPCRH
;
A
#
# COMPACT_ATOMS: atom_id res chain seq x y z
N MET A 1 -48.46 24.42 40.34
CA MET A 1 -48.77 23.62 39.13
C MET A 1 -48.19 24.34 37.92
N SER A 2 -46.86 24.33 37.79
CA SER A 2 -46.09 24.90 36.67
C SER A 2 -44.62 24.61 36.96
N GLU A 3 -44.10 23.51 36.40
CA GLU A 3 -42.67 23.17 36.28
C GLU A 3 -42.61 21.76 35.66
N ASP A 4 -42.78 21.63 34.34
CA ASP A 4 -42.47 20.35 33.68
C ASP A 4 -42.24 20.42 32.15
N THR A 5 -42.22 21.59 31.53
CA THR A 5 -42.08 21.73 30.06
C THR A 5 -40.72 22.22 29.57
N ALA A 6 -39.70 22.31 30.43
CA ALA A 6 -38.38 22.82 30.05
C ALA A 6 -37.31 21.75 29.74
N ASN A 7 -37.56 20.46 30.00
CA ASN A 7 -36.52 19.41 29.94
C ASN A 7 -36.52 18.53 28.67
N GLN A 8 -37.32 18.82 27.65
CA GLN A 8 -37.40 18.00 26.42
C GLN A 8 -36.56 18.49 25.24
N PHE A 9 -35.87 19.64 25.33
CA PHE A 9 -35.10 20.19 24.20
C PHE A 9 -33.60 19.85 24.17
N THR A 10 -33.06 19.15 25.16
CA THR A 10 -31.62 18.87 25.28
C THR A 10 -31.18 17.48 24.81
N THR A 11 -32.08 16.57 24.44
CA THR A 11 -31.75 15.19 24.04
C THR A 11 -31.67 14.93 22.53
N CYS A 12 -32.05 15.90 21.69
CA CYS A 12 -32.14 15.69 20.23
C CYS A 12 -30.81 15.92 19.46
N SER A 13 -29.74 16.38 20.11
CA SER A 13 -28.46 16.66 19.45
C SER A 13 -27.51 15.45 19.31
N PHE A 14 -27.76 14.35 20.03
CA PHE A 14 -26.86 13.18 20.04
C PHE A 14 -27.03 12.24 18.85
N VAL A 15 -28.21 12.21 18.21
CA VAL A 15 -28.54 11.22 17.16
C VAL A 15 -27.83 11.51 15.83
N HIS A 16 -27.38 12.74 15.59
CA HIS A 16 -26.79 13.14 14.31
C HIS A 16 -25.33 12.71 14.07
N SER A 17 -24.66 12.05 15.02
CA SER A 17 -23.22 11.75 14.93
C SER A 17 -22.84 10.28 14.69
N LEU A 18 -23.76 9.33 14.95
CA LEU A 18 -23.45 7.93 15.26
C LEU A 18 -22.83 7.06 14.14
N ASP A 19 -22.50 7.62 12.97
CA ASP A 19 -21.92 6.89 11.86
C ASP A 19 -21.08 7.76 10.89
N ALA A 20 -20.79 9.01 11.27
CA ALA A 20 -20.09 9.93 10.37
C ALA A 20 -18.67 9.43 10.03
N SER A 21 -18.01 8.77 10.98
CA SER A 21 -16.69 8.15 10.82
C SER A 21 -16.67 7.01 9.81
N PHE A 22 -17.76 6.25 9.69
CA PHE A 22 -17.93 5.25 8.62
C PHE A 22 -17.92 5.92 7.23
N GLY A 23 -18.61 7.07 7.10
CA GLY A 23 -18.54 7.86 5.87
C GLY A 23 -17.14 8.42 5.60
N CYS A 24 -16.42 8.83 6.63
CA CYS A 24 -15.06 9.38 6.51
C CYS A 24 -14.08 8.36 5.95
N ILE A 25 -14.06 7.14 6.48
CA ILE A 25 -13.19 6.08 5.97
C ILE A 25 -13.57 5.66 4.54
N SER A 26 -14.87 5.60 4.21
CA SER A 26 -15.35 5.33 2.85
C SER A 26 -14.89 6.38 1.84
N ILE A 27 -14.93 7.66 2.19
CA ILE A 27 -14.38 8.72 1.32
C ILE A 27 -12.85 8.62 1.25
N GLY A 28 -12.19 8.32 2.37
CA GLY A 28 -10.75 8.12 2.44
C GLY A 28 -10.27 7.07 1.44
N ILE A 29 -10.84 5.86 1.46
CA ILE A 29 -10.47 4.79 0.52
C ILE A 29 -10.89 5.09 -0.93
N ALA A 30 -12.00 5.82 -1.15
CA ALA A 30 -12.39 6.25 -2.50
C ALA A 30 -11.35 7.22 -3.09
N THR A 31 -10.91 8.21 -2.30
CA THR A 31 -9.85 9.13 -2.72
C THR A 31 -8.49 8.43 -2.87
N ALA A 32 -8.18 7.43 -2.02
CA ALA A 32 -7.00 6.58 -2.22
C ALA A 32 -7.05 5.86 -3.57
N SER A 33 -8.21 5.30 -3.94
CA SER A 33 -8.40 4.67 -5.24
C SER A 33 -8.16 5.63 -6.42
N PHE A 34 -8.62 6.89 -6.33
CA PHE A 34 -8.28 7.91 -7.34
C PHE A 34 -6.77 8.14 -7.44
N ILE A 35 -6.05 8.27 -6.32
CA ILE A 35 -4.60 8.47 -6.34
C ILE A 35 -3.88 7.22 -6.87
N HIS A 36 -4.34 6.01 -6.55
CA HIS A 36 -3.82 4.77 -7.14
C HIS A 36 -4.02 4.76 -8.66
N MET A 37 -5.18 5.20 -9.16
CA MET A 37 -5.47 5.31 -10.60
C MET A 37 -4.61 6.35 -11.32
N LEU A 38 -4.23 7.44 -10.65
CA LEU A 38 -3.28 8.43 -11.19
C LEU A 38 -1.83 7.92 -11.18
N SER A 39 -1.51 7.01 -10.27
CA SER A 39 -0.15 6.43 -10.14
C SER A 39 0.06 5.26 -11.09
N PHE A 40 -0.99 4.49 -11.37
CA PHE A 40 -0.94 3.27 -12.16
C PHE A 40 -2.02 3.32 -13.25
N PRO A 41 -1.66 3.53 -14.54
CA PRO A 41 -2.64 3.69 -15.63
C PRO A 41 -3.33 2.39 -16.04
N TRP A 42 -3.12 1.30 -15.30
CA TRP A 42 -3.58 -0.05 -15.60
C TRP A 42 -5.10 -0.22 -15.66
N TRP A 43 -5.85 0.71 -15.10
CA TRP A 43 -7.31 0.66 -15.07
C TRP A 43 -7.94 1.12 -16.39
N MET A 44 -7.25 1.98 -17.16
CA MET A 44 -7.83 2.64 -18.34
C MET A 44 -8.26 1.64 -19.42
N SER A 45 -7.54 0.53 -19.58
CA SER A 45 -7.77 -0.46 -20.65
C SER A 45 -8.56 -1.70 -20.23
N MET A 46 -8.98 -1.81 -18.96
CA MET A 46 -9.66 -3.03 -18.46
C MET A 46 -11.07 -2.71 -17.98
N ILE A 47 -12.02 -3.58 -18.33
CA ILE A 47 -13.42 -3.50 -17.86
C ILE A 47 -13.48 -3.50 -16.33
N THR A 48 -12.68 -4.33 -15.67
CA THR A 48 -12.58 -4.36 -14.20
C THR A 48 -12.02 -3.06 -13.62
N GLY A 49 -11.15 -2.37 -14.36
CA GLY A 49 -10.64 -1.04 -13.98
C GLY A 49 -11.70 0.05 -14.13
N GLN A 50 -12.48 0.01 -15.21
CA GLN A 50 -13.61 0.93 -15.42
C GLN A 50 -14.72 0.70 -14.39
N LEU A 51 -15.00 -0.55 -14.02
CA LEU A 51 -15.92 -0.89 -12.93
C LEU A 51 -15.39 -0.38 -11.58
N LEU A 52 -14.09 -0.48 -11.33
CA LEU A 52 -13.48 0.09 -10.13
C LEU A 52 -13.67 1.61 -10.09
N LEU A 53 -13.47 2.31 -11.21
CA LEU A 53 -13.74 3.76 -11.29
C LEU A 53 -15.21 4.09 -11.00
N ALA A 54 -16.14 3.40 -11.66
CA ALA A 54 -17.57 3.62 -11.46
C ALA A 54 -17.99 3.41 -10.00
N THR A 55 -17.51 2.34 -9.37
CA THR A 55 -17.82 2.04 -7.95
C THR A 55 -17.11 2.97 -6.97
N THR A 56 -15.93 3.48 -7.32
CA THR A 56 -15.25 4.55 -6.57
C THR A 56 -16.06 5.84 -6.58
N LEU A 57 -16.59 6.23 -7.74
CA LEU A 57 -17.47 7.39 -7.88
C LEU A 57 -18.74 7.19 -7.05
N LEU A 58 -19.41 6.03 -7.16
CA LEU A 58 -20.57 5.72 -6.33
C LEU A 58 -20.25 5.83 -4.83
N LEU A 59 -19.11 5.32 -4.38
CA LEU A 59 -18.71 5.40 -2.97
C LEU A 59 -18.46 6.84 -2.52
N LEU A 60 -17.86 7.68 -3.37
CA LEU A 60 -17.68 9.11 -3.10
C LEU A 60 -19.02 9.83 -2.92
N PHE A 61 -20.02 9.51 -3.75
CA PHE A 61 -21.35 10.12 -3.67
C PHE A 61 -22.20 9.55 -2.53
N PHE A 62 -22.08 8.27 -2.22
CA PHE A 62 -22.86 7.56 -1.20
C PHE A 62 -21.97 6.90 -0.12
N PRO A 63 -21.17 7.69 0.62
CA PRO A 63 -20.12 7.15 1.48
C PRO A 63 -20.63 6.42 2.73
N ARG A 64 -21.91 6.59 3.07
CA ARG A 64 -22.58 5.89 4.17
C ARG A 64 -23.33 4.64 3.71
N SER A 65 -23.30 4.29 2.43
CA SER A 65 -24.03 3.13 1.92
C SER A 65 -23.19 1.86 2.05
N ILE A 66 -23.63 0.92 2.88
CA ILE A 66 -22.98 -0.40 3.04
C ILE A 66 -22.96 -1.17 1.72
N PRO A 67 -24.07 -1.26 0.93
CA PRO A 67 -24.03 -1.94 -0.36
C PRO A 67 -23.01 -1.33 -1.33
N VAL A 68 -22.94 0.00 -1.39
CA VAL A 68 -21.97 0.69 -2.28
C VAL A 68 -20.55 0.42 -1.84
N LEU A 69 -20.27 0.43 -0.53
CA LEU A 69 -18.98 0.02 0.01
C LEU A 69 -18.63 -1.41 -0.41
N CYS A 70 -19.55 -2.37 -0.24
CA CYS A 70 -19.31 -3.76 -0.62
C CYS A 70 -18.99 -3.91 -2.12
N VAL A 71 -19.74 -3.24 -2.99
CA VAL A 71 -19.50 -3.30 -4.44
C VAL A 71 -18.16 -2.67 -4.81
N PHE A 72 -17.78 -1.55 -4.19
CA PHE A 72 -16.43 -0.97 -4.34
C PHE A 72 -15.34 -1.94 -3.88
N LEU A 73 -15.46 -2.53 -2.68
CA LEU A 73 -14.47 -3.45 -2.13
C LEU A 73 -14.30 -4.69 -3.02
N LEU A 74 -15.40 -5.28 -3.49
CA LEU A 74 -15.38 -6.41 -4.42
C LEU A 74 -14.74 -6.04 -5.76
N SER A 75 -15.07 -4.87 -6.32
CA SER A 75 -14.47 -4.40 -7.56
C SER A 75 -12.96 -4.16 -7.39
N SER A 76 -12.54 -3.57 -6.27
CA SER A 76 -11.14 -3.29 -5.95
C SER A 76 -10.35 -4.58 -5.80
N LEU A 77 -10.86 -5.53 -5.00
CA LEU A 77 -10.25 -6.85 -4.82
C LEU A 77 -10.13 -7.59 -6.16
N THR A 78 -11.18 -7.58 -6.98
CA THR A 78 -11.18 -8.25 -8.29
C THR A 78 -10.14 -7.65 -9.22
N PHE A 79 -10.11 -6.32 -9.35
CA PHE A 79 -9.17 -5.62 -10.20
C PHE A 79 -7.71 -5.88 -9.80
N TRP A 80 -7.39 -5.71 -8.52
CA TRP A 80 -6.02 -5.89 -8.05
C TRP A 80 -5.58 -7.36 -8.03
N PHE A 81 -6.51 -8.29 -7.78
CA PHE A 81 -6.23 -9.72 -7.88
C PHE A 81 -5.81 -10.13 -9.29
N GLN A 82 -6.41 -9.54 -10.33
CA GLN A 82 -5.99 -9.77 -11.72
C GLN A 82 -4.58 -9.27 -12.02
N ARG A 83 -4.10 -8.26 -11.27
CA ARG A 83 -2.76 -7.67 -11.42
C ARG A 83 -1.68 -8.37 -10.60
N LEU A 84 -2.04 -9.20 -9.62
CA LEU A 84 -1.07 -10.05 -8.92
C LEU A 84 -0.30 -10.94 -9.91
N PRO A 85 1.00 -11.21 -9.68
CA PRO A 85 1.80 -10.78 -8.54
C PRO A 85 2.48 -9.40 -8.72
N PHE A 86 2.24 -8.72 -9.85
CA PHE A 86 2.96 -7.50 -10.26
C PHE A 86 2.28 -6.24 -9.74
N VAL A 87 2.05 -6.18 -8.44
CA VAL A 87 1.52 -5.00 -7.75
C VAL A 87 2.57 -4.45 -6.78
N PRO A 88 2.55 -3.15 -6.45
CA PRO A 88 3.35 -2.59 -5.36
C PRO A 88 3.00 -3.17 -3.99
N ASN A 89 3.94 -3.05 -3.03
CA ASN A 89 3.74 -3.50 -1.65
C ASN A 89 2.47 -2.91 -1.00
N HIS A 90 2.24 -1.61 -1.17
CA HIS A 90 1.10 -0.94 -0.55
C HIS A 90 -0.24 -1.31 -1.18
N ILE A 91 -0.27 -1.62 -2.48
CA ILE A 91 -1.48 -2.13 -3.13
C ILE A 91 -1.82 -3.53 -2.61
N PHE A 92 -0.82 -4.40 -2.41
CA PHE A 92 -1.06 -5.70 -1.78
C PHE A 92 -1.57 -5.54 -0.33
N PHE A 93 -1.03 -4.58 0.42
CA PHE A 93 -1.53 -4.24 1.76
C PHE A 93 -2.98 -3.75 1.72
N GLU A 94 -3.30 -2.83 0.79
CA GLU A 94 -4.66 -2.32 0.58
C GLU A 94 -5.65 -3.45 0.27
N MET A 95 -5.27 -4.44 -0.54
CA MET A 95 -6.09 -5.63 -0.78
C MET A 95 -6.41 -6.38 0.52
N LEU A 96 -5.45 -6.55 1.44
CA LEU A 96 -5.69 -7.18 2.74
C LEU A 96 -6.62 -6.32 3.61
N ILE A 97 -6.47 -5.00 3.57
CA ILE A 97 -7.39 -4.08 4.24
C ILE A 97 -8.80 -4.20 3.66
N HIS A 98 -8.98 -4.14 2.34
CA HIS A 98 -10.28 -4.30 1.70
C HIS A 98 -10.93 -5.65 2.00
N ALA A 99 -10.13 -6.73 2.02
CA ALA A 99 -10.59 -8.05 2.45
C ALA A 99 -11.06 -8.05 3.92
N SER A 100 -10.35 -7.33 4.80
CA SER A 100 -10.75 -7.19 6.20
C SER A 100 -12.03 -6.36 6.37
N MET A 101 -12.23 -5.34 5.55
CA MET A 101 -13.43 -4.49 5.58
C MET A 101 -14.66 -5.29 5.14
N ILE A 102 -14.58 -6.01 4.02
CA ILE A 102 -15.70 -6.86 3.58
C ILE A 102 -15.95 -8.01 4.56
N GLY A 103 -14.89 -8.63 5.10
CA GLY A 103 -15.00 -9.66 6.14
C GLY A 103 -15.70 -9.14 7.40
N THR A 104 -15.43 -7.90 7.79
CA THR A 104 -16.12 -7.22 8.90
C THR A 104 -17.60 -6.99 8.58
N VAL A 105 -17.93 -6.45 7.41
CA VAL A 105 -19.33 -6.24 7.00
C VAL A 105 -20.11 -7.56 7.03
N LEU A 106 -19.54 -8.64 6.49
CA LEU A 106 -20.16 -9.96 6.45
C LEU A 106 -20.35 -10.55 7.86
N THR A 107 -19.32 -10.48 8.70
CA THR A 107 -19.36 -11.07 10.04
C THR A 107 -20.33 -10.30 10.94
N VAL A 108 -20.26 -8.97 10.95
CA VAL A 108 -21.18 -8.14 11.75
C VAL A 108 -22.61 -8.26 11.24
N GLY A 109 -22.80 -8.29 9.92
CA GLY A 109 -24.11 -8.51 9.30
C GLY A 109 -24.70 -9.87 9.70
N ALA A 110 -23.92 -10.95 9.65
CA ALA A 110 -24.35 -12.29 10.05
C ALA A 110 -24.70 -12.37 11.54
N CYS A 111 -23.85 -11.84 12.42
CA CYS A 111 -24.08 -11.86 13.87
C CYS A 111 -25.33 -11.06 14.30
N ASN A 112 -25.69 -10.03 13.55
CA ASN A 112 -26.83 -9.16 13.87
C ASN A 112 -28.04 -9.38 12.96
N TRP A 113 -28.01 -10.36 12.06
CA TRP A 113 -29.09 -10.65 11.11
C TRP A 113 -30.44 -10.84 11.81
N LYS A 114 -30.46 -11.58 12.92
CA LYS A 114 -31.67 -11.82 13.71
C LYS A 114 -32.15 -10.60 14.49
N LYS A 115 -31.24 -9.67 14.83
CA LYS A 115 -31.52 -8.50 15.66
C LYS A 115 -32.14 -7.33 14.89
N ARG A 116 -32.08 -7.36 13.55
CA ARG A 116 -32.62 -6.31 12.64
C ARG A 116 -32.27 -4.89 13.10
N LEU A 117 -30.98 -4.67 13.39
CA LEU A 117 -30.50 -3.37 13.85
C LEU A 117 -30.85 -2.25 12.85
N PRO A 118 -31.19 -1.05 13.34
CA PRO A 118 -31.27 0.13 12.50
C PRO A 118 -29.97 0.34 11.70
N TYR A 119 -30.09 0.86 10.47
CA TYR A 119 -28.94 1.02 9.59
C TYR A 119 -27.81 1.89 10.17
N VAL A 120 -28.13 2.90 10.99
CA VAL A 120 -27.16 3.77 11.65
C VAL A 120 -26.31 2.97 12.64
N GLU A 121 -26.96 2.19 13.52
CA GLU A 121 -26.29 1.33 14.50
C GLU A 121 -25.48 0.23 13.83
N LEU A 122 -26.00 -0.35 12.75
CA LEU A 122 -25.25 -1.35 11.97
C LEU A 122 -23.95 -0.76 11.39
N ARG A 123 -23.99 0.47 10.86
CA ARG A 123 -22.78 1.16 10.37
C ARG A 123 -21.80 1.46 11.50
N ALA A 124 -22.30 1.94 12.63
CA ALA A 124 -21.50 2.18 13.82
C ALA A 124 -20.78 0.89 14.27
N ALA A 125 -21.52 -0.22 14.35
CA ALA A 125 -20.98 -1.52 14.74
C ALA A 125 -19.95 -2.06 13.75
N ILE A 126 -20.21 -1.94 12.43
CA ILE A 126 -19.24 -2.32 11.39
C ILE A 126 -17.96 -1.50 11.54
N TYR A 127 -18.07 -0.18 11.70
CA TYR A 127 -16.91 0.69 11.86
C TYR A 127 -16.10 0.32 13.10
N GLU A 128 -16.72 0.22 14.28
CA GLU A 128 -16.03 -0.11 15.53
C GLU A 128 -15.36 -1.49 15.51
N GLN A 129 -15.94 -2.47 14.80
CA GLN A 129 -15.33 -3.79 14.62
C GLN A 129 -14.15 -3.76 13.64
N MET A 130 -14.22 -2.90 12.62
CA MET A 130 -13.19 -2.76 11.59
C MET A 130 -11.96 -2.01 12.11
N ARG A 131 -12.15 -1.00 12.98
CA ARG A 131 -11.08 -0.16 13.54
C ARG A 131 -9.89 -0.97 14.09
N PRO A 132 -10.04 -1.85 15.10
CA PRO A 132 -8.90 -2.57 15.68
C PRO A 132 -8.20 -3.50 14.69
N VAL A 133 -8.92 -4.05 13.70
CA VAL A 133 -8.37 -4.92 12.67
C VAL A 133 -7.46 -4.13 11.73
N ILE A 134 -7.90 -2.95 11.29
CA ILE A 134 -7.11 -2.04 10.45
C ILE A 134 -5.94 -1.47 11.24
N MET A 135 -6.17 -1.03 12.49
CA MET A 135 -5.13 -0.50 13.37
C MET A 135 -4.01 -1.53 13.58
N GLY A 136 -4.37 -2.77 13.92
CA GLY A 136 -3.40 -3.86 14.09
C GLY A 136 -2.66 -4.16 12.79
N SER A 137 -3.36 -4.25 11.67
CA SER A 137 -2.74 -4.46 10.34
C SER A 137 -1.72 -3.38 9.99
N LEU A 138 -2.04 -2.11 10.24
CA LEU A 138 -1.12 -0.99 9.99
C LEU A 138 0.12 -1.04 10.87
N ILE A 139 -0.06 -1.27 12.17
CA ILE A 139 1.07 -1.37 13.11
C ILE A 139 1.99 -2.52 12.70
N ILE A 140 1.42 -3.69 12.39
CA ILE A 140 2.18 -4.87 11.94
C ILE A 140 2.94 -4.54 10.65
N MET A 141 2.31 -3.92 9.67
CA MET A 141 2.97 -3.53 8.42
C MET A 141 4.17 -2.63 8.69
N TYR A 142 4.03 -1.59 9.51
CA TYR A 142 5.15 -0.70 9.90
C TYR A 142 6.27 -1.44 10.63
N LEU A 143 5.95 -2.37 11.52
CA LEU A 143 6.97 -3.18 12.20
C LEU A 143 7.77 -4.02 11.18
N PHE A 144 7.12 -4.57 10.15
CA PHE A 144 7.81 -5.27 9.08
C PHE A 144 8.65 -4.35 8.18
N THR A 145 8.20 -3.12 7.89
CA THR A 145 9.01 -2.18 7.10
C THR A 145 10.32 -1.85 7.82
N VAL A 146 10.28 -1.70 9.14
CA VAL A 146 11.49 -1.53 9.98
C VAL A 146 12.31 -2.80 10.00
N LEU A 147 11.70 -3.95 10.30
CA LEU A 147 12.40 -5.23 10.37
C LEU A 147 13.19 -5.50 9.08
N HIS A 148 12.59 -5.30 7.91
CA HIS A 148 13.28 -5.49 6.64
C HIS A 148 14.46 -4.53 6.44
N LYS A 149 14.44 -3.32 7.02
CA LYS A 149 15.55 -2.36 6.97
C LYS A 149 16.67 -2.65 7.99
N LEU A 150 16.46 -3.57 8.94
CA LEU A 150 17.50 -4.01 9.89
C LEU A 150 18.44 -5.03 9.23
N ASN A 151 19.21 -4.56 8.24
CA ASN A 151 20.20 -5.34 7.51
C ASN A 151 21.46 -4.52 7.23
N TRP A 152 22.57 -5.22 6.95
CA TRP A 152 23.89 -4.62 6.75
C TRP A 152 23.95 -3.65 5.57
N ASP A 153 23.20 -3.90 4.50
CA ASP A 153 23.25 -3.08 3.29
C ASP A 153 22.42 -1.80 3.43
N PHE A 154 21.33 -1.82 4.19
CA PHE A 154 20.58 -0.61 4.52
C PHE A 154 21.41 0.34 5.41
N LEU A 155 22.23 -0.21 6.30
CA LEU A 155 23.15 0.52 7.17
C LEU A 155 24.47 0.91 6.49
N ASN A 156 24.64 0.59 5.20
CA ASN A 156 25.82 0.97 4.42
C ASN A 156 25.51 2.21 3.57
N PRO A 157 26.07 3.40 3.88
CA PRO A 157 25.80 4.64 3.15
C PRO A 157 26.08 4.57 1.63
N ALA A 158 26.96 3.68 1.19
CA ALA A 158 27.30 3.52 -0.22
C ALA A 158 26.17 2.87 -1.05
N VAL A 159 25.30 2.06 -0.44
CA VAL A 159 24.24 1.32 -1.13
C VAL A 159 22.85 1.48 -0.52
N SER A 160 22.74 2.16 0.62
CA SER A 160 21.50 2.33 1.36
C SER A 160 20.39 2.97 0.52
N CYS A 161 19.20 2.37 0.54
CA CYS A 161 18.01 2.91 -0.10
C CYS A 161 17.62 4.27 0.46
N ALA A 162 17.78 4.50 1.76
CA ALA A 162 17.48 5.79 2.37
C ALA A 162 18.33 6.90 1.73
N VAL A 163 19.64 6.64 1.57
CA VAL A 163 20.58 7.57 0.94
C VAL A 163 20.28 7.77 -0.56
N SER A 164 19.99 6.69 -1.29
CA SER A 164 19.63 6.78 -2.72
C SER A 164 18.41 7.67 -2.94
N MET A 165 17.32 7.39 -2.21
CA MET A 165 16.08 8.16 -2.31
C MET A 165 16.25 9.62 -1.87
N HIS A 166 17.05 9.87 -0.83
CA HIS A 166 17.35 11.24 -0.39
C HIS A 166 18.10 12.03 -1.46
N LYS A 167 19.07 11.42 -2.16
CA LYS A 167 19.79 12.05 -3.27
C LYS A 167 18.86 12.34 -4.45
N GLU A 168 17.97 11.42 -4.80
CA GLU A 168 16.95 11.63 -5.85
C GLU A 168 15.97 12.75 -5.50
N LEU A 169 15.56 12.82 -4.24
CA LEU A 169 14.74 13.91 -3.72
C LEU A 169 15.50 15.25 -3.78
N ALA A 170 16.74 15.30 -3.32
CA ALA A 170 17.56 16.52 -3.36
C ALA A 170 17.85 17.01 -4.79
N ALA A 171 17.97 16.09 -5.76
CA ALA A 171 18.08 16.44 -7.18
C ALA A 171 16.80 17.10 -7.73
N SER A 172 15.65 16.80 -7.13
CA SER A 172 14.34 17.33 -7.54
C SER A 172 13.94 18.59 -6.76
N VAL A 173 14.44 18.74 -5.53
CA VAL A 173 14.08 19.82 -4.61
C VAL A 173 15.38 20.50 -4.10
N PRO A 174 15.81 21.62 -4.71
CA PRO A 174 17.13 22.21 -4.48
C PRO A 174 17.44 22.66 -3.04
N ILE A 175 16.43 22.84 -2.18
CA ILE A 175 16.62 23.24 -0.78
C ILE A 175 17.10 22.07 0.11
N ILE A 176 16.96 20.83 -0.37
CA ILE A 176 17.32 19.64 0.40
C ILE A 176 18.83 19.37 0.22
N PRO A 177 19.63 19.34 1.30
CA PRO A 177 21.07 19.13 1.21
C PRO A 177 21.37 17.69 0.75
N SER A 178 22.39 17.51 -0.10
CA SER A 178 22.79 16.20 -0.67
C SER A 178 24.23 15.79 -0.33
N SER A 179 24.90 16.56 0.52
CA SER A 179 26.27 16.34 0.97
C SER A 179 26.43 15.10 1.85
N GLU A 180 27.66 14.60 1.99
CA GLU A 180 27.94 13.32 2.67
C GLU A 180 27.47 13.27 4.13
N TRP A 181 27.49 14.39 4.84
CA TRP A 181 27.02 14.46 6.22
C TRP A 181 25.53 14.11 6.38
N THR A 182 24.71 14.19 5.32
CA THR A 182 23.29 13.86 5.39
C THR A 182 23.02 12.35 5.36
N GLN A 183 24.00 11.53 4.93
CA GLN A 183 23.77 10.11 4.67
C GLN A 183 23.38 9.33 5.93
N TRP A 184 24.15 9.47 7.02
CA TRP A 184 23.87 8.81 8.30
C TRP A 184 22.57 9.32 8.96
N PRO A 185 22.33 10.64 9.07
CA PRO A 185 21.05 11.17 9.51
C PRO A 185 19.85 10.63 8.74
N THR A 186 19.97 10.47 7.41
CA THR A 186 18.89 9.88 6.61
C THR A 186 18.66 8.41 6.96
N ILE A 187 19.71 7.59 7.07
CA ILE A 187 19.59 6.17 7.45
C ILE A 187 18.94 6.01 8.83
N ILE A 188 19.53 6.65 9.83
CA ILE A 188 19.09 6.53 11.22
C ILE A 188 17.73 7.20 11.41
N GLY A 189 17.52 8.37 10.82
CA GLY A 189 16.25 9.08 10.84
C GLY A 189 15.11 8.26 10.26
N THR A 190 15.30 7.62 9.09
CA THR A 190 14.29 6.71 8.53
C THR A 190 13.95 5.58 9.50
N LEU A 191 14.95 4.90 10.08
CA LEU A 191 14.71 3.80 11.02
C LEU A 191 13.98 4.28 12.29
N LEU A 192 14.42 5.39 12.88
CA LEU A 192 13.82 5.94 14.09
C LEU A 192 12.37 6.36 13.85
N ILE A 193 12.09 7.05 12.74
CA ILE A 193 10.74 7.51 12.42
C ILE A 193 9.83 6.34 12.11
N GLU A 194 10.26 5.40 11.25
CA GLU A 194 9.46 4.24 10.90
C GLU A 194 9.21 3.31 12.09
N LEU A 195 10.08 3.30 13.11
CA LEU A 195 9.88 2.56 14.36
C LEU A 195 9.02 3.33 15.37
N ALA A 196 9.20 4.66 15.46
CA ALA A 196 8.42 5.51 16.37
C ALA A 196 6.93 5.50 16.01
N ILE A 197 6.57 5.43 14.73
CA ILE A 197 5.17 5.39 14.29
C ILE A 197 4.40 4.17 14.84
N PRO A 198 4.78 2.91 14.59
CA PRO A 198 4.04 1.75 15.10
C PRO A 198 4.02 1.71 16.64
N ILE A 199 5.14 2.06 17.27
CA ILE A 199 5.28 2.15 18.73
C ILE A 199 4.30 3.21 19.30
N GLY A 200 4.30 4.41 18.74
CA GLY A 200 3.44 5.50 19.17
C GLY A 200 1.95 5.28 18.85
N LEU A 201 1.62 4.52 17.81
CA LEU A 201 0.26 4.12 17.50
C LEU A 201 -0.27 3.02 18.43
N TRP A 202 0.61 2.21 19.01
CA TRP A 202 0.25 1.16 19.95
C TRP A 202 -0.46 1.74 21.18
N TRP A 203 0.15 2.75 21.82
CA TRP A 203 -0.38 3.37 23.03
C TRP A 203 -1.37 4.49 22.77
N ARG A 204 -2.49 4.46 23.49
CA ARG A 204 -3.61 5.41 23.34
C ARG A 204 -3.22 6.87 23.53
N THR A 205 -2.29 7.14 24.46
CA THR A 205 -1.86 8.49 24.85
C THR A 205 -1.02 9.15 23.76
N THR A 206 -0.25 8.37 23.01
CA THR A 206 0.66 8.86 21.97
C THR A 206 0.03 8.87 20.57
N ARG A 207 -1.11 8.19 20.35
CA ARG A 207 -1.74 8.04 19.03
C ARG A 207 -1.93 9.34 18.26
N VAL A 208 -2.53 10.36 18.87
CA VAL A 208 -2.82 11.63 18.15
C VAL A 208 -1.53 12.30 17.71
N ALA A 209 -0.55 12.45 18.62
CA ALA A 209 0.77 12.98 18.28
C ALA A 209 1.47 12.15 17.20
N THR A 210 1.33 10.82 17.26
CA THR A 210 1.92 9.91 16.28
C THR A 210 1.24 9.98 14.92
N VAL A 211 -0.08 10.21 14.87
CA VAL A 211 -0.80 10.47 13.63
C VAL A 211 -0.32 11.80 13.01
N ILE A 212 -0.19 12.87 13.80
CA ILE A 212 0.36 14.15 13.30
C ILE A 212 1.76 13.93 12.72
N PHE A 213 2.62 13.24 13.48
CA PHE A 213 3.97 12.91 13.06
C PHE A 213 4.00 12.07 11.78
N GLY A 214 3.13 11.05 11.69
CA GLY A 214 2.97 10.22 10.50
C GLY A 214 2.48 11.01 9.29
N LEU A 215 1.49 11.90 9.46
CA LEU A 215 1.01 12.77 8.38
C LEU A 215 2.14 13.66 7.84
N LEU A 216 2.93 14.28 8.72
CA LEU A 216 4.08 15.12 8.35
C LEU A 216 5.18 14.31 7.65
N PHE A 217 5.52 13.13 8.18
CA PHE A 217 6.51 12.24 7.58
C PHE A 217 6.10 11.81 6.17
N HIS A 218 4.84 11.40 6.00
CA HIS A 218 4.32 10.99 4.69
C HIS A 218 4.15 12.15 3.73
N TRP A 219 3.89 13.36 4.23
CA TRP A 219 3.94 14.56 3.40
C TRP A 219 5.33 14.80 2.85
N PHE A 220 6.36 14.70 3.70
CA PHE A 220 7.75 14.83 3.30
C PHE A 220 8.18 13.74 2.30
N LEU A 221 7.84 12.47 2.58
CA LEU A 221 8.15 11.37 1.66
C LEU A 221 7.48 11.53 0.29
N ALA A 222 6.24 12.01 0.25
CA ALA A 222 5.49 12.20 -0.98
C ALA A 222 6.11 13.23 -1.95
N LEU A 223 7.04 14.09 -1.47
CA LEU A 223 7.82 14.99 -2.33
C LEU A 223 8.72 14.23 -3.31
N HIS A 224 9.05 12.97 -3.00
CA HIS A 224 9.87 12.15 -3.88
C HIS A 224 9.14 11.88 -5.20
N PRO A 225 9.81 11.99 -6.37
CA PRO A 225 9.18 11.92 -7.69
C PRO A 225 8.75 10.50 -8.12
N HIS A 226 8.65 9.56 -7.18
CA HIS A 226 8.24 8.19 -7.49
C HIS A 226 6.75 8.02 -7.18
N GLY A 227 5.94 7.74 -8.20
CA GLY A 227 4.47 7.74 -8.09
C GLY A 227 3.89 6.78 -7.05
N GLY A 228 4.59 5.67 -6.79
CA GLY A 228 4.20 4.76 -5.72
C GLY A 228 4.21 5.37 -4.31
N ILE A 229 4.98 6.45 -4.08
CA ILE A 229 5.18 7.01 -2.73
C ILE A 229 3.99 7.89 -2.32
N TYR A 230 3.62 8.91 -3.10
CA TYR A 230 2.42 9.70 -2.77
C TYR A 230 1.16 8.82 -2.77
N SER A 231 1.14 7.78 -3.60
CA SER A 231 0.08 6.76 -3.62
C SER A 231 -0.06 6.01 -2.31
N PHE A 232 1.06 5.56 -1.75
CA PHE A 232 1.10 4.93 -0.43
C PHE A 232 0.75 5.93 0.69
N SER A 233 1.30 7.14 0.63
CA SER A 233 1.03 8.20 1.61
C SER A 233 -0.46 8.52 1.69
N HIS A 234 -1.18 8.58 0.57
CA HIS A 234 -2.63 8.82 0.56
C HIS A 234 -3.42 7.71 1.26
N LEU A 235 -3.06 6.45 1.02
CA LEU A 235 -3.68 5.31 1.70
C LEU A 235 -3.51 5.45 3.22
N LEU A 236 -2.32 5.81 3.68
CA LEU A 236 -2.07 6.00 5.10
C LEU A 236 -2.85 7.17 5.70
N TYR A 237 -2.95 8.29 4.98
CA TYR A 237 -3.80 9.41 5.37
C TYR A 237 -5.23 8.94 5.60
N ALA A 238 -5.81 8.19 4.66
CA ALA A 238 -7.15 7.65 4.78
C ALA A 238 -7.30 6.70 5.98
N LEU A 239 -6.34 5.80 6.19
CA LEU A 239 -6.41 4.81 7.26
C LEU A 239 -6.13 5.41 8.66
N TYR A 240 -5.41 6.53 8.77
CA TYR A 240 -5.24 7.21 10.07
C TYR A 240 -6.57 7.66 10.69
N ALA A 241 -7.63 7.81 9.89
CA ALA A 241 -8.98 8.04 10.42
C ALA A 241 -9.40 7.02 11.49
N VAL A 242 -9.04 5.74 11.37
CA VAL A 242 -9.47 4.71 12.33
C VAL A 242 -8.83 4.87 13.71
N PHE A 243 -7.66 5.53 13.77
CA PHE A 243 -6.98 5.88 15.02
C PHE A 243 -7.56 7.14 15.66
N LEU A 244 -8.05 8.09 14.86
CA LEU A 244 -8.52 9.39 15.33
C LEU A 244 -9.98 9.38 15.78
N PHE A 245 -10.84 8.59 15.15
CA PHE A 245 -12.29 8.68 15.32
C PHE A 245 -12.91 7.37 15.78
N SER A 246 -13.90 7.47 16.66
CA SER A 246 -14.88 6.43 16.98
C SER A 246 -16.16 6.61 16.15
N SER A 247 -17.08 5.66 16.22
CA SER A 247 -18.40 5.75 15.59
C SER A 247 -19.23 6.94 16.09
N HIS A 248 -18.96 7.45 17.30
CA HIS A 248 -19.69 8.58 17.89
C HIS A 248 -19.08 9.94 17.55
N ASP A 249 -17.89 9.95 16.95
CA ASP A 249 -17.26 11.19 16.51
C ASP A 249 -17.83 11.66 15.18
N ASN A 250 -17.75 12.97 14.96
CA ASN A 250 -18.12 13.57 13.68
C ASN A 250 -16.90 14.24 13.02
N PRO A 251 -16.18 13.52 12.14
CA PRO A 251 -15.03 14.09 11.42
C PRO A 251 -15.39 15.31 10.59
N PHE A 252 -16.65 15.42 10.16
CA PHE A 252 -17.11 16.48 9.29
C PHE A 252 -17.64 17.71 10.03
N GLN A 253 -17.36 17.85 11.33
CA GLN A 253 -17.92 18.92 12.16
C GLN A 253 -17.71 20.33 11.57
N ILE A 254 -16.51 20.65 11.08
CA ILE A 254 -16.22 21.96 10.47
C ILE A 254 -17.00 22.16 9.17
N TRP A 255 -17.30 21.07 8.46
CA TRP A 255 -17.99 21.08 7.17
C TRP A 255 -19.52 21.04 7.29
N GLN A 256 -20.08 20.87 8.50
CA GLN A 256 -21.54 20.74 8.71
C GLN A 256 -22.33 22.00 8.31
N ARG A 257 -21.69 23.17 8.33
CA ARG A 257 -22.31 24.45 7.94
C ARG A 257 -22.49 24.58 6.43
N ILE A 258 -21.87 23.69 5.64
CA ILE A 258 -21.98 23.73 4.18
C ILE A 258 -23.36 23.18 3.77
N PRO A 259 -24.15 23.94 2.97
CA PRO A 259 -25.44 23.46 2.51
C PRO A 259 -25.29 22.23 1.61
N ARG A 260 -26.38 21.46 1.43
CA ARG A 260 -26.36 20.23 0.60
C ARG A 260 -25.81 20.45 -0.81
N PHE A 261 -26.13 21.60 -1.41
CA PHE A 261 -25.61 21.99 -2.72
C PHE A 261 -24.09 22.22 -2.71
N GLY A 262 -23.54 22.78 -1.63
CA GLY A 262 -22.11 22.95 -1.44
C GLY A 262 -21.37 21.62 -1.26
N VAL A 263 -21.97 20.66 -0.55
CA VAL A 263 -21.42 19.29 -0.44
C VAL A 263 -21.41 18.59 -1.80
N LEU A 264 -22.49 18.73 -2.58
CA LEU A 264 -22.54 18.21 -3.94
C LEU A 264 -21.48 18.87 -4.83
N ALA A 265 -21.35 20.19 -4.78
CA ALA A 265 -20.34 20.94 -5.51
C ALA A 265 -18.92 20.45 -5.16
N ALA A 266 -18.59 20.28 -3.87
CA ALA A 266 -17.29 19.77 -3.44
C ALA A 266 -16.99 18.36 -3.99
N LYS A 267 -17.99 17.47 -4.04
CA LYS A 267 -17.83 16.14 -4.65
C LYS A 267 -17.60 16.23 -6.16
N LEU A 268 -18.35 17.09 -6.85
CA LEU A 268 -18.16 17.33 -8.29
C LEU A 268 -16.78 17.96 -8.57
N THR A 269 -16.32 18.87 -7.72
CA THR A 269 -14.97 19.44 -7.78
C THR A 269 -13.91 18.36 -7.60
N ALA A 270 -14.07 17.42 -6.65
CA ALA A 270 -13.16 16.30 -6.49
C ALA A 270 -13.08 15.42 -7.74
N VAL A 271 -14.23 15.11 -8.36
CA VAL A 271 -14.29 14.37 -9.64
C VAL A 271 -13.64 15.16 -10.76
N PHE A 272 -13.87 16.47 -10.82
CA PHE A 272 -13.27 17.36 -11.81
C PHE A 272 -11.74 17.42 -11.67
N ILE A 273 -11.21 17.56 -10.45
CA ILE A 273 -9.76 17.56 -10.17
C ILE A 273 -9.15 16.23 -10.64
N PHE A 274 -9.77 15.10 -10.30
CA PHE A 274 -9.31 13.79 -10.75
C PHE A 274 -9.34 13.64 -12.28
N GLY A 275 -10.44 14.04 -12.92
CA GLY A 275 -10.58 14.01 -14.38
C GLY A 275 -9.58 14.91 -15.09
N LEU A 276 -9.34 16.11 -14.57
CA LEU A 276 -8.34 17.05 -15.06
C LEU A 276 -6.93 16.48 -14.92
N ALA A 277 -6.59 15.89 -13.77
CA ALA A 277 -5.30 15.24 -13.56
C ALA A 277 -5.08 14.08 -14.55
N CYS A 278 -6.08 13.22 -14.76
CA CYS A 278 -6.03 12.17 -15.78
C CYS A 278 -5.81 12.74 -17.18
N PHE A 279 -6.57 13.77 -17.56
CA PHE A 279 -6.44 14.43 -18.86
C PHE A 279 -5.03 14.99 -19.06
N LEU A 280 -4.50 15.71 -18.07
CA LEU A 280 -3.16 16.29 -18.13
C LEU A 280 -2.07 15.22 -18.19
N GLN A 281 -2.19 14.11 -17.47
CA GLN A 281 -1.26 12.99 -17.56
C GLN A 281 -1.27 12.35 -18.96
N ILE A 282 -2.44 12.11 -19.53
CA ILE A 282 -2.58 11.57 -20.90
C ILE A 282 -1.93 12.52 -21.90
N ARG A 283 -2.20 13.82 -21.80
CA ARG A 283 -1.58 14.84 -22.66
C ARG A 283 -0.06 14.87 -22.50
N ALA A 284 0.45 14.83 -21.27
CA ALA A 284 1.88 14.79 -21.00
C ALA A 284 2.54 13.59 -21.70
N TYR A 285 1.96 12.39 -21.61
CA TYR A 285 2.50 11.22 -22.31
C TYR A 285 2.41 11.35 -23.84
N GLN A 286 1.33 11.93 -24.38
CA GLN A 286 1.16 12.11 -25.83
C GLN A 286 2.13 13.13 -26.43
N THR A 287 2.46 14.20 -25.69
CA THR A 287 3.37 15.24 -26.16
C THR A 287 4.84 14.93 -25.88
N GLY A 288 5.18 13.68 -25.54
CA GLY A 288 6.55 13.26 -25.22
C GLY A 288 7.05 13.77 -23.88
N GLY A 289 6.17 14.21 -22.99
CA GLY A 289 6.50 14.60 -21.62
C GLY A 289 7.13 13.45 -20.84
N SER A 290 8.07 13.81 -19.96
CA SER A 290 8.77 12.82 -19.15
C SER A 290 7.85 12.15 -18.13
N PHE A 291 8.21 10.95 -17.68
CA PHE A 291 7.55 10.27 -16.56
C PHE A 291 7.46 11.17 -15.32
N PHE A 292 8.50 11.97 -15.06
CA PHE A 292 8.55 12.94 -13.96
C PHE A 292 7.43 13.98 -14.07
N THR A 293 7.16 14.49 -15.27
CA THR A 293 6.08 15.46 -15.52
C THR A 293 4.70 14.85 -15.24
N ALA A 294 4.44 13.63 -15.73
CA ALA A 294 3.20 12.93 -15.44
C ALA A 294 3.02 12.63 -13.95
N ASN A 295 4.12 12.31 -13.26
CA ASN A 295 4.13 12.04 -11.83
C ASN A 295 3.87 13.30 -10.99
N ALA A 296 4.42 14.46 -11.40
CA ALA A 296 4.18 15.74 -10.74
C ALA A 296 2.69 16.12 -10.76
N ILE A 297 1.98 15.86 -11.86
CA ILE A 297 0.52 16.07 -11.94
C ILE A 297 -0.21 15.23 -10.88
N GLY A 298 0.17 13.94 -10.75
CA GLY A 298 -0.37 13.05 -9.73
C GLY A 298 -0.09 13.54 -8.31
N PHE A 299 1.13 14.04 -8.05
CA PHE A 299 1.52 14.64 -6.78
C PHE A 299 0.66 15.86 -6.40
N TYR A 300 0.43 16.80 -7.32
CA TYR A 300 -0.40 17.97 -7.02
C TYR A 300 -1.86 17.61 -6.76
N ALA A 301 -2.41 16.65 -7.51
CA ALA A 301 -3.75 16.13 -7.23
C ALA A 301 -3.80 15.50 -5.83
N TRP A 302 -2.82 14.65 -5.50
CA TRP A 302 -2.65 14.07 -4.17
C TRP A 302 -2.61 15.14 -3.07
N LEU A 303 -1.82 16.20 -3.25
CA LEU A 303 -1.66 17.27 -2.26
C LEU A 303 -3.02 17.91 -1.91
N LEU A 304 -3.88 18.17 -2.90
CA LEU A 304 -5.22 18.72 -2.67
C LEU A 304 -6.08 17.78 -1.81
N PHE A 305 -6.11 16.48 -2.12
CA PHE A 305 -6.86 15.51 -1.34
C PHE A 305 -6.27 15.30 0.06
N ALA A 306 -4.94 15.30 0.19
CA ALA A 306 -4.24 15.17 1.47
C ALA A 306 -4.51 16.37 2.39
N LEU A 307 -4.50 17.59 1.84
CA LEU A 307 -4.88 18.81 2.57
C LEU A 307 -6.33 18.76 3.04
N TRP A 308 -7.25 18.30 2.19
CA TRP A 308 -8.65 18.14 2.56
C TRP A 308 -8.86 17.11 3.69
N LEU A 309 -8.19 15.95 3.63
CA LEU A 309 -8.22 14.96 4.71
C LEU A 309 -7.66 15.55 6.02
N THR A 310 -6.52 16.23 5.95
CA THR A 310 -5.89 16.87 7.11
C THR A 310 -6.80 17.94 7.72
N ALA A 311 -7.45 18.77 6.89
CA ALA A 311 -8.43 19.76 7.35
C ALA A 311 -9.65 19.12 8.02
N THR A 312 -10.08 17.94 7.53
CA THR A 312 -11.12 17.13 8.17
C THR A 312 -10.67 16.57 9.52
N TYR A 313 -9.38 16.30 9.70
CA TYR A 313 -8.81 15.81 10.96
C TYR A 313 -8.53 16.92 11.98
N ALA A 314 -8.28 18.15 11.52
CA ALA A 314 -7.92 19.31 12.33
C ALA A 314 -8.75 19.48 13.63
N PRO A 315 -10.10 19.42 13.64
CA PRO A 315 -10.85 19.63 14.87
C PRO A 315 -10.57 18.55 15.92
N MET A 316 -10.38 17.29 15.50
CA MET A 316 -9.98 16.22 16.40
C MET A 316 -8.53 16.40 16.89
N LEU A 317 -7.62 16.76 15.99
CA LEU A 317 -6.21 17.00 16.33
C LEU A 317 -6.07 18.13 17.37
N VAL A 318 -6.86 19.20 17.25
CA VAL A 318 -6.88 20.31 18.20
C VAL A 318 -7.59 19.95 19.50
N LYS A 319 -8.78 19.34 19.44
CA LYS A 319 -9.61 19.02 20.62
C LYS A 319 -9.00 17.93 21.48
N ALA A 320 -8.54 16.85 20.86
CA ALA A 320 -7.92 15.75 21.58
C ALA A 320 -6.60 16.17 22.20
N GLY A 321 -5.85 17.07 21.54
CA GLY A 321 -4.55 17.52 22.01
C GLY A 321 -3.68 16.32 22.42
N TRP A 322 -3.22 16.33 23.67
CA TRP A 322 -2.45 15.23 24.29
C TRP A 322 -3.33 14.27 25.13
N ARG A 323 -4.66 14.47 25.16
CA ARG A 323 -5.60 13.70 26.01
C ARG A 323 -5.94 12.30 25.49
N GLY A 324 -5.19 11.81 24.50
CA GLY A 324 -5.31 10.45 23.97
C GLY A 324 -6.45 10.28 22.96
N ALA A 325 -6.30 9.30 22.08
CA ALA A 325 -7.29 8.96 21.07
C ALA A 325 -8.41 8.05 21.63
N PRO A 326 -9.62 8.04 21.02
CA PRO A 326 -10.72 7.19 21.47
C PRO A 326 -10.39 5.70 21.34
N GLU A 327 -10.70 4.92 22.37
CA GLU A 327 -10.58 3.46 22.33
C GLU A 327 -11.67 2.83 21.42
N PRO A 328 -11.40 1.66 20.81
CA PRO A 328 -12.46 0.87 20.22
C PRO A 328 -13.50 0.55 21.28
N MET A 329 -14.75 0.91 21.03
CA MET A 329 -15.82 0.74 22.03
C MET A 329 -16.27 -0.71 22.17
N ILE A 330 -15.93 -1.54 21.18
CA ILE A 330 -16.32 -2.94 21.12
C ILE A 330 -15.07 -3.79 20.95
N ARG A 331 -15.01 -4.90 21.68
CA ARG A 331 -13.97 -5.90 21.43
C ARG A 331 -14.17 -6.50 20.04
N PRO A 332 -13.12 -6.57 19.21
CA PRO A 332 -13.23 -7.16 17.89
C PRO A 332 -13.64 -8.62 17.98
N LEU A 333 -14.53 -9.04 17.09
CA LEU A 333 -14.89 -10.44 16.93
C LEU A 333 -13.63 -11.25 16.62
N ARG A 334 -13.40 -12.34 17.37
CA ARG A 334 -12.14 -13.12 17.31
C ARG A 334 -11.77 -13.56 15.89
N ILE A 335 -12.76 -13.91 15.08
CA ILE A 335 -12.56 -14.35 13.70
C ILE A 335 -11.93 -13.28 12.81
N LEU A 336 -12.15 -11.99 13.09
CA LEU A 336 -11.59 -10.89 12.29
C LEU A 336 -10.07 -10.72 12.47
N TRP A 337 -9.47 -11.31 13.52
CA TRP A 337 -8.01 -11.31 13.69
C TRP A 337 -7.26 -12.14 12.65
N ILE A 338 -7.96 -12.95 11.85
CA ILE A 338 -7.37 -13.66 10.72
C ILE A 338 -6.70 -12.71 9.71
N PHE A 339 -7.23 -11.48 9.56
CA PHE A 339 -6.69 -10.52 8.60
C PHE A 339 -5.32 -9.96 9.02
N PRO A 340 -5.12 -9.46 10.26
CA PRO A 340 -3.80 -9.16 10.80
C PRO A 340 -2.83 -10.35 10.72
N VAL A 341 -3.30 -11.58 10.95
CA VAL A 341 -2.46 -12.78 10.80
C VAL A 341 -1.96 -12.94 9.35
N PHE A 342 -2.79 -12.67 8.34
CA PHE A 342 -2.33 -12.66 6.94
C PHE A 342 -1.30 -11.56 6.66
N VAL A 343 -1.42 -10.39 7.30
CA VAL A 343 -0.39 -9.34 7.20
C VAL A 343 0.93 -9.83 7.80
N VAL A 344 0.89 -10.48 8.97
CA VAL A 344 2.07 -11.09 9.60
C VAL A 344 2.71 -12.14 8.67
N PHE A 345 1.91 -13.06 8.15
CA PHE A 345 2.38 -14.10 7.24
C PHE A 345 3.04 -13.50 5.98
N ASN A 346 2.45 -12.43 5.43
CA ASN A 346 3.01 -11.74 4.27
C ASN A 346 4.38 -11.10 4.55
N GLY A 347 4.54 -10.46 5.70
CA GLY A 347 5.82 -9.88 6.13
C GLY A 347 6.90 -10.94 6.38
N PHE A 348 6.52 -12.14 6.82
CA PHE A 348 7.47 -13.24 7.01
C PHE A 348 7.91 -13.96 5.73
N CYS A 349 7.22 -13.74 4.60
CA CYS A 349 7.48 -14.45 3.34
C CYS A 349 8.96 -14.49 2.89
N PRO A 350 9.76 -13.41 2.98
CA PRO A 350 11.17 -13.45 2.58
C PRO A 350 11.98 -14.43 3.44
N TYR A 351 11.69 -14.48 4.74
CA TYR A 351 12.38 -15.34 5.70
C TYR A 351 11.91 -16.80 5.61
N LEU A 352 10.68 -17.05 5.16
CA LEU A 352 10.15 -18.40 4.96
C LEU A 352 10.55 -19.00 3.60
N SER A 353 11.43 -18.33 2.84
CA SER A 353 11.81 -18.76 1.48
C SER A 353 10.67 -18.74 0.45
N LEU A 354 9.65 -17.91 0.70
CA LEU A 354 8.56 -17.58 -0.22
C LEU A 354 8.92 -16.30 -0.98
N LYS A 355 7.95 -15.48 -1.39
CA LYS A 355 8.17 -14.26 -2.18
C LYS A 355 9.05 -13.23 -1.47
N THR A 356 9.81 -12.46 -2.25
CA THR A 356 10.63 -11.32 -1.77
C THR A 356 10.12 -9.96 -2.25
N THR A 357 9.27 -9.95 -3.27
CA THR A 357 8.49 -8.77 -3.69
C THR A 357 7.08 -8.84 -3.09
N THR A 358 6.43 -7.69 -2.84
CA THR A 358 5.12 -7.56 -2.17
C THR A 358 5.06 -8.10 -0.72
N ALA A 359 6.22 -8.20 -0.06
CA ALA A 359 6.37 -8.69 1.30
C ALA A 359 6.63 -7.56 2.33
N PHE A 360 6.22 -6.33 2.02
CA PHE A 360 6.52 -5.11 2.80
C PHE A 360 8.02 -4.77 2.88
N SER A 361 8.83 -5.39 2.02
CA SER A 361 10.29 -5.21 1.89
C SER A 361 10.70 -3.97 1.07
N MET A 362 9.81 -2.99 0.90
CA MET A 362 10.06 -1.83 0.06
C MET A 362 11.24 -0.99 0.57
N PHE A 363 12.11 -0.57 -0.35
CA PHE A 363 13.25 0.31 -0.09
C PHE A 363 14.12 -0.13 1.08
N SER A 364 14.34 -1.44 1.23
CA SER A 364 14.96 -2.00 2.42
C SER A 364 16.36 -2.55 2.23
N ASN A 365 16.87 -2.72 1.00
CA ASN A 365 18.11 -3.45 0.72
C ASN A 365 18.17 -4.90 1.22
N ILE A 366 17.12 -5.43 1.86
CA ILE A 366 17.13 -6.81 2.38
C ILE A 366 17.53 -7.78 1.27
N ARG A 367 18.21 -8.87 1.58
CA ARG A 367 18.53 -9.96 0.66
C ARG A 367 18.42 -11.25 1.45
N THR A 368 17.60 -12.17 0.97
CA THR A 368 17.41 -13.51 1.57
C THR A 368 17.69 -14.62 0.55
N GLU A 369 17.87 -14.29 -0.71
CA GLU A 369 17.96 -15.23 -1.82
C GLU A 369 19.30 -16.00 -1.90
N GLY A 370 19.27 -17.26 -2.35
CA GLY A 370 20.46 -18.11 -2.48
C GLY A 370 21.12 -18.43 -1.13
N THR A 371 22.44 -18.25 -1.05
CA THR A 371 23.22 -18.27 0.20
C THR A 371 23.33 -16.88 0.85
N GLY A 372 22.84 -15.83 0.18
CA GLY A 372 22.92 -14.46 0.67
C GLY A 372 21.84 -14.18 1.70
N ASN A 373 22.23 -13.96 2.96
CA ASN A 373 21.40 -13.30 3.96
C ASN A 373 22.15 -12.09 4.49
N ASN A 374 21.59 -10.88 4.35
CA ASN A 374 22.21 -9.66 4.86
C ASN A 374 21.50 -9.11 6.12
N HIS A 375 20.43 -9.77 6.60
CA HIS A 375 19.73 -9.32 7.79
C HIS A 375 20.64 -9.41 9.03
N LEU A 376 20.50 -8.46 9.96
CA LEU A 376 21.33 -8.41 11.17
C LEU A 376 21.17 -9.64 12.09
N PHE A 377 19.94 -10.09 12.33
CA PHE A 377 19.65 -11.19 13.26
C PHE A 377 18.61 -12.21 12.79
N MET A 378 17.86 -11.94 11.72
CA MET A 378 16.80 -12.86 11.25
C MET A 378 17.34 -13.75 10.12
N PRO A 379 17.60 -15.04 10.36
CA PRO A 379 18.00 -15.96 9.31
C PRO A 379 16.83 -16.31 8.38
N ARG A 380 17.13 -16.68 7.14
CA ARG A 380 16.16 -17.34 6.28
C ARG A 380 15.95 -18.77 6.74
N LEU A 381 14.71 -19.11 7.09
CA LEU A 381 14.24 -20.46 7.31
C LEU A 381 13.89 -21.10 5.95
N LYS A 382 14.63 -22.15 5.59
CA LYS A 382 14.47 -22.88 4.32
C LYS A 382 13.26 -23.84 4.32
N PHE A 383 12.08 -23.36 4.71
CA PHE A 383 10.86 -24.18 4.63
C PHE A 383 10.46 -24.49 3.18
N PHE A 384 10.76 -23.58 2.25
CA PHE A 384 10.53 -23.74 0.83
C PHE A 384 11.82 -23.51 0.03
N GLY A 385 11.96 -24.13 -1.15
CA GLY A 385 13.17 -24.04 -1.96
C GLY A 385 13.17 -22.97 -3.07
N TYR A 386 12.18 -22.06 -3.09
CA TYR A 386 11.96 -21.17 -4.24
C TYR A 386 13.03 -20.07 -4.41
N GLN A 387 13.76 -19.74 -3.33
CA GLN A 387 14.83 -18.76 -3.33
C GLN A 387 16.23 -19.37 -3.55
N ASP A 388 16.37 -20.69 -3.53
CA ASP A 388 17.69 -21.35 -3.41
C ASP A 388 18.48 -21.35 -4.70
N ASP A 389 17.82 -21.59 -5.83
CA ASP A 389 18.48 -21.74 -7.12
C ASP A 389 18.53 -20.39 -7.85
N LEU A 390 19.70 -19.77 -7.80
CA LEU A 390 19.97 -18.52 -8.50
C LEU A 390 20.56 -18.77 -9.88
N VAL A 391 20.27 -17.86 -10.80
CA VAL A 391 20.69 -17.92 -12.19
C VAL A 391 21.29 -16.60 -12.63
N GLU A 392 22.48 -16.68 -13.20
CA GLU A 392 23.14 -15.60 -13.90
C GLU A 392 22.82 -15.69 -15.39
N ILE A 393 22.38 -14.58 -15.99
CA ILE A 393 22.12 -14.51 -17.43
C ILE A 393 23.37 -14.00 -18.14
N LEU A 394 23.90 -14.81 -19.05
CA LEU A 394 25.11 -14.53 -19.82
C LEU A 394 24.79 -13.91 -21.18
N GLY A 395 23.60 -14.18 -21.73
CA GLY A 395 23.15 -13.58 -22.99
C GLY A 395 21.73 -13.99 -23.37
N SER A 396 21.01 -13.13 -24.08
CA SER A 396 19.66 -13.44 -24.60
C SER A 396 19.29 -12.54 -25.77
N ASN A 397 18.25 -12.86 -26.55
CA ASN A 397 17.61 -11.89 -27.44
C ASN A 397 16.33 -11.26 -26.85
N ASP A 398 16.02 -11.54 -25.59
CA ASP A 398 14.93 -10.88 -24.86
C ASP A 398 15.42 -9.58 -24.20
N ARG A 399 14.64 -8.50 -24.34
CA ARG A 399 15.00 -7.17 -23.83
C ARG A 399 15.15 -7.14 -22.30
N GLN A 400 14.27 -7.84 -21.58
CA GLN A 400 14.32 -7.88 -20.11
C GLN A 400 15.51 -8.69 -19.64
N LEU A 401 15.77 -9.86 -20.23
CA LEU A 401 16.94 -10.68 -19.89
C LEU A 401 18.27 -10.00 -20.24
N GLN A 402 18.31 -9.25 -21.35
CA GLN A 402 19.46 -8.42 -21.71
C GLN A 402 19.75 -7.30 -20.70
N GLN A 403 18.73 -6.78 -20.02
CA GLN A 403 18.96 -5.83 -18.93
C GLN A 403 19.73 -6.50 -17.79
N TYR A 404 19.38 -7.73 -17.42
CA TYR A 404 20.07 -8.48 -16.37
C TYR A 404 21.51 -8.86 -16.74
N VAL A 405 21.80 -9.07 -18.03
CA VAL A 405 23.19 -9.23 -18.52
C VAL A 405 23.99 -7.95 -18.26
N LYS A 406 23.43 -6.78 -18.59
CA LYS A 406 24.09 -5.48 -18.42
C LYS A 406 24.32 -5.14 -16.95
N THR A 407 23.32 -5.37 -16.11
CA THR A 407 23.38 -5.06 -14.66
C THR A 407 24.12 -6.14 -13.86
N LYS A 408 24.37 -7.31 -14.46
CA LYS A 408 24.95 -8.50 -13.81
C LYS A 408 24.10 -8.98 -12.64
N ASP A 409 22.79 -8.98 -12.85
CA ASP A 409 21.82 -9.40 -11.84
C ASP A 409 21.59 -10.90 -11.87
N LEU A 410 21.33 -11.44 -10.69
CA LEU A 410 20.89 -12.80 -10.53
C LEU A 410 19.37 -12.85 -10.40
N LEU A 411 18.78 -13.89 -10.97
CA LEU A 411 17.37 -14.21 -10.86
C LEU A 411 17.20 -15.51 -10.10
N THR A 412 16.08 -15.71 -9.42
CA THR A 412 15.71 -17.07 -9.03
C THR A 412 15.36 -17.87 -10.28
N TRP A 413 15.62 -19.18 -10.25
CA TRP A 413 15.18 -20.11 -11.30
C TRP A 413 13.68 -20.00 -11.56
N PHE A 414 12.92 -19.72 -10.50
CA PHE A 414 11.50 -19.46 -10.58
C PHE A 414 11.17 -18.28 -11.51
N GLU A 415 11.84 -17.13 -11.37
CA GLU A 415 11.60 -15.98 -12.23
C GLU A 415 12.12 -16.18 -13.65
N LEU A 416 13.25 -16.86 -13.84
CA LEU A 416 13.72 -17.18 -15.20
C LEU A 416 12.68 -18.03 -15.95
N ARG A 417 12.19 -19.11 -15.32
CA ARG A 417 11.13 -19.96 -15.89
C ARG A 417 9.87 -19.17 -16.22
N ARG A 418 9.44 -18.27 -15.32
CA ARG A 418 8.29 -17.39 -15.56
C ARG A 418 8.49 -16.52 -16.79
N ILE A 419 9.65 -15.90 -16.93
CA ILE A 419 9.95 -15.03 -18.07
C ILE A 419 9.94 -15.86 -19.34
N THR A 420 10.71 -16.94 -19.42
CA THR A 420 10.86 -17.76 -20.64
C THR A 420 9.55 -18.42 -21.07
N SER A 421 8.76 -18.95 -20.14
CA SER A 421 7.48 -19.60 -20.45
C SER A 421 6.42 -18.59 -20.95
N SER A 422 6.50 -17.33 -20.49
CA SER A 422 5.55 -16.28 -20.89
C SER A 422 5.83 -15.69 -22.28
N ARG A 423 7.05 -15.85 -22.81
CA ARG A 423 7.42 -15.27 -24.11
C ARG A 423 6.85 -16.08 -25.26
N LYS A 424 6.07 -15.40 -26.12
CA LYS A 424 5.54 -15.98 -27.36
C LYS A 424 6.59 -16.19 -28.45
N ARG A 425 7.69 -15.41 -28.42
CA ARG A 425 8.77 -15.44 -29.42
C ARG A 425 9.38 -16.84 -29.56
N GLU A 426 9.33 -17.44 -30.75
CA GLU A 426 9.82 -18.80 -31.01
C GLU A 426 11.35 -18.89 -31.07
N ASN A 427 12.01 -17.89 -31.64
CA ASN A 427 13.47 -17.82 -31.73
C ASN A 427 14.13 -17.27 -30.45
N LEU A 428 13.46 -17.34 -29.29
CA LEU A 428 14.03 -16.97 -28.00
C LEU A 428 15.26 -17.84 -27.71
N PHE A 429 16.37 -17.22 -27.33
CA PHE A 429 17.50 -17.91 -26.74
C PHE A 429 17.91 -17.26 -25.41
N VAL A 430 18.46 -18.07 -24.52
CA VAL A 430 19.03 -17.65 -23.25
C VAL A 430 20.27 -18.48 -22.97
N LYS A 431 21.41 -17.83 -22.79
CA LYS A 431 22.63 -18.40 -22.22
C LYS A 431 22.65 -18.04 -20.74
N TYR A 432 22.76 -19.02 -19.85
CA TYR A 432 22.69 -18.80 -18.41
C TYR A 432 23.52 -19.82 -17.63
N LYS A 433 23.82 -19.49 -16.37
CA LYS A 433 24.54 -20.35 -15.43
C LYS A 433 23.74 -20.48 -14.14
N ARG A 434 23.52 -21.72 -13.66
CA ARG A 434 22.78 -21.98 -12.42
C ARG A 434 23.73 -22.11 -11.24
N SER A 435 23.28 -21.70 -10.06
CA SER A 435 24.02 -21.87 -8.81
C SER A 435 24.22 -23.35 -8.45
N LYS A 436 23.21 -24.19 -8.73
CA LYS A 436 23.25 -25.65 -8.48
C LYS A 436 23.98 -26.44 -9.58
N ASN A 437 24.09 -25.89 -10.78
CA ASN A 437 24.85 -26.47 -11.89
C ASN A 437 25.64 -25.36 -12.59
N PRO A 438 26.94 -25.20 -12.26
CA PRO A 438 27.74 -24.04 -12.67
C PRO A 438 28.20 -24.08 -14.13
N GLU A 439 27.74 -25.03 -14.93
CA GLU A 439 28.01 -25.08 -16.36
C GLU A 439 27.25 -23.99 -17.13
N ASP A 440 27.87 -23.52 -18.21
CA ASP A 440 27.25 -22.59 -19.15
C ASP A 440 26.20 -23.32 -19.97
N ILE A 441 24.92 -23.05 -19.68
CA ILE A 441 23.80 -23.67 -20.38
C ILE A 441 23.31 -22.72 -21.49
N PHE A 442 23.28 -23.21 -22.72
CA PHE A 442 22.66 -22.53 -23.84
C PHE A 442 21.28 -23.14 -24.14
N PHE A 443 20.23 -22.34 -23.93
CA PHE A 443 18.86 -22.73 -24.25
C PHE A 443 18.35 -21.97 -25.46
N LYS A 444 17.75 -22.68 -26.42
CA LYS A 444 17.05 -22.11 -27.58
C LYS A 444 15.66 -22.72 -27.64
N LYS A 445 14.63 -21.88 -27.66
CA LYS A 445 13.23 -22.35 -27.65
C LYS A 445 12.88 -23.11 -28.93
N LYS A 446 13.34 -22.63 -30.09
CA LYS A 446 13.17 -23.34 -31.36
C LYS A 446 13.94 -24.66 -31.33
N GLY A 447 13.22 -25.78 -31.42
CA GLY A 447 13.79 -27.13 -31.39
C GLY A 447 14.02 -27.68 -29.98
N ALA A 448 13.66 -26.95 -28.92
CA ALA A 448 13.65 -27.51 -27.57
C ALA A 448 12.55 -28.57 -27.44
N PRO A 449 12.81 -29.65 -26.68
CA PRO A 449 11.76 -30.59 -26.27
C PRO A 449 10.59 -29.84 -25.63
N GLY A 450 9.35 -30.23 -25.96
CA GLY A 450 8.14 -29.57 -25.43
C GLY A 450 8.02 -29.64 -23.91
N ASP A 451 8.72 -30.57 -23.27
CA ASP A 451 8.77 -30.80 -21.84
C ASP A 451 9.94 -30.09 -21.13
N ALA A 452 10.73 -29.30 -21.86
CA ALA A 452 11.83 -28.52 -21.29
C ALA A 452 11.31 -27.63 -20.14
N GLU A 453 11.97 -27.68 -18.98
CA GLU A 453 11.52 -27.00 -17.75
C GLU A 453 11.29 -25.49 -17.93
N LEU A 454 12.11 -24.84 -18.76
CA LEU A 454 12.02 -23.41 -19.08
C LEU A 454 10.75 -23.04 -19.87
N LEU A 455 10.11 -24.00 -20.52
CA LEU A 455 8.87 -23.81 -21.26
C LEU A 455 7.63 -24.14 -20.44
N LYS A 456 7.78 -24.94 -19.37
CA LYS A 456 6.70 -25.31 -18.47
C LYS A 456 6.32 -24.12 -17.57
N PRO A 457 5.12 -23.52 -17.73
CA PRO A 457 4.68 -22.45 -16.85
C PRO A 457 4.51 -22.97 -15.42
N HIS A 458 4.65 -22.07 -14.44
CA HIS A 458 4.35 -22.41 -13.06
C HIS A 458 2.84 -22.67 -12.88
N PRO A 459 2.46 -23.51 -11.90
CA PRO A 459 1.07 -23.60 -11.46
C PRO A 459 0.46 -22.21 -11.21
N TRP A 460 -0.81 -22.05 -11.55
CA TRP A 460 -1.50 -20.75 -11.49
C TRP A 460 -1.39 -20.10 -10.10
N TYR A 461 -1.55 -20.86 -9.02
CA TYR A 461 -1.48 -20.33 -7.65
C TYR A 461 -0.07 -19.84 -7.28
N LEU A 462 0.98 -20.59 -7.62
CA LEU A 462 2.37 -20.16 -7.39
C LEU A 462 2.70 -18.92 -8.20
N SER A 463 2.29 -18.88 -9.47
CA SER A 463 2.54 -17.72 -10.31
C SER A 463 1.77 -16.47 -9.84
N ARG A 464 0.63 -16.63 -9.16
CA ARG A 464 -0.17 -15.52 -8.65
C ARG A 464 0.37 -14.93 -7.35
N PHE A 465 0.90 -15.76 -6.45
CA PHE A 465 1.29 -15.33 -5.10
C PHE A 465 2.79 -15.21 -4.89
N LEU A 466 3.62 -15.89 -5.69
CA LEU A 466 5.06 -15.76 -5.58
C LEU A 466 5.61 -14.74 -6.57
N VAL A 467 6.55 -13.92 -6.13
CA VAL A 467 7.34 -13.06 -7.00
C VAL A 467 8.64 -12.72 -6.29
N PHE A 468 9.73 -12.84 -7.02
CA PHE A 468 11.06 -12.57 -6.51
C PHE A 468 11.65 -11.39 -7.27
N ARG A 469 12.30 -10.49 -6.53
CA ARG A 469 13.05 -9.41 -7.17
C ARG A 469 14.38 -9.95 -7.71
N PRO A 470 14.94 -9.34 -8.76
CA PRO A 470 16.33 -9.56 -9.13
C PRO A 470 17.26 -9.10 -8.01
N ILE A 471 18.35 -9.81 -7.80
CA ILE A 471 19.37 -9.48 -6.81
C ILE A 471 20.67 -9.08 -7.49
N GLY A 472 21.43 -8.17 -6.86
CA GLY A 472 22.80 -7.89 -7.28
C GLY A 472 23.72 -9.10 -7.04
N ARG A 473 24.96 -9.00 -7.51
CA ARG A 473 25.97 -10.05 -7.29
C ARG A 473 26.13 -10.38 -5.80
N LEU A 474 26.31 -11.66 -5.48
CA LEU A 474 26.40 -12.14 -4.10
C LEU A 474 27.65 -11.64 -3.36
N ASP A 475 28.73 -11.38 -4.08
CA ASP A 475 30.01 -10.87 -3.55
C ASP A 475 30.00 -9.36 -3.28
N LYS A 476 28.90 -8.67 -3.59
CA LYS A 476 28.74 -7.23 -3.35
C LYS A 476 27.57 -6.93 -2.42
N PRO A 477 27.59 -5.75 -1.76
CA PRO A 477 26.42 -5.21 -1.06
C PRO A 477 25.22 -5.12 -1.99
N MET A 478 24.02 -5.38 -1.47
CA MET A 478 22.77 -5.28 -2.22
C MET A 478 22.44 -3.81 -2.52
N PRO A 479 22.47 -3.36 -3.79
CA PRO A 479 22.14 -1.98 -4.13
C PRO A 479 20.65 -1.69 -3.90
N CYS A 480 20.32 -0.42 -3.69
CA CYS A 480 18.92 -0.01 -3.69
C CYS A 480 18.27 -0.26 -5.05
N ARG A 481 17.02 -0.75 -5.02
CA ARG A 481 16.19 -0.96 -6.20
C ARG A 481 14.76 -0.58 -5.89
N HIS A 482 14.18 0.24 -6.75
CA HIS A 482 12.80 0.71 -6.67
C HIS A 482 12.14 0.77 -8.04
#